data_AF-A0A7J9H927-F1
#
_entry.id   AF-A0A7J9H927-F1
#
_cell.length_a   1.000
_cell.length_b   1.000
_cell.length_c   1.000
_cell.angle_alpha   90.00
_cell.angle_beta   90.00
_cell.angle_gamma   90.00
#
_symmetry.space_group_name_H-M   'P 1'
#
loop_
_entity.id
_entity.type
_entity.pdbx_description
1 polymer ?
#
loop_
_entity_poly.entity_id
_entity_poly.type
_entity_poly.pdbx_seq_one_letter_code
_entity_poly.pdbx_strand_id
1 'polypeptide(L)'
;QSLGAKSFPPPYLAPNTEAQAILRGINYASGASGIMDKTGFFFIGRIPLGEQVSNFEQNRIYMVNAMGENYTRKFLRKAIFSLTIGSNDVLNYIQPSIPFLRHDKVSPSTFLDFMISNLTLQLERLHEMGARKFIVVGVGPLGCIPFVRALKLLGSGQCSSAVNTLIQAYNHRLKELLSRLNQEMGPETIFVFANSYDVFMDIIANYHQYGLENANDPCCGGYFPPFVCFKSSDANTSALCDDRSKYVFWDAYHPTEAANLIIAKQLVDGNENVSFPINIRKLYNYNNSYFKGDLLTFNGNEFATRNYRGHGWVSICMGRSWSRGWVLYGFFKAFLAVELIWAIGLQVNPGLESNSMGFVLMLSGLQTNLKDITMGP
;
A
#
# COMPACT_ATOMS: atom_id res chain seq x y z
N GLN A 1 4.96 3.77 11.76
CA GLN A 1 5.21 3.56 13.20
C GLN A 1 5.21 4.85 14.04
N SER A 2 4.70 5.98 13.54
CA SER A 2 4.82 7.28 14.23
C SER A 2 3.51 7.80 14.86
N LEU A 3 2.37 7.10 14.68
CA LEU A 3 1.01 7.56 15.05
C LEU A 3 0.27 6.79 16.18
N GLY A 4 0.27 5.44 16.25
CA GLY A 4 -0.24 4.77 17.48
C GLY A 4 -0.28 3.23 17.63
N ALA A 5 -0.33 2.44 16.55
CA ALA A 5 -0.90 1.06 16.61
C ALA A 5 0.06 -0.15 16.58
N LYS A 6 -0.02 -1.11 17.51
CA LYS A 6 1.09 -2.03 17.88
C LYS A 6 1.77 -2.93 16.83
N SER A 7 1.12 -3.26 15.73
CA SER A 7 1.62 -4.22 14.73
C SER A 7 0.91 -3.97 13.40
N PHE A 8 1.58 -4.17 12.27
CA PHE A 8 0.97 -4.06 10.93
C PHE A 8 -0.44 -4.68 10.88
N PRO A 9 -1.41 -4.05 10.19
CA PRO A 9 -2.75 -4.59 10.10
C PRO A 9 -2.66 -5.95 9.39
N PRO A 10 -3.25 -7.02 9.94
CA PRO A 10 -3.19 -8.32 9.30
C PRO A 10 -3.90 -8.29 7.94
N PRO A 11 -3.44 -9.11 6.99
CA PRO A 11 -4.16 -9.41 5.75
C PRO A 11 -5.65 -9.63 5.90
N TYR A 12 -6.44 -9.21 4.91
CA TYR A 12 -7.87 -9.53 4.88
C TYR A 12 -8.10 -11.04 4.81
N LEU A 13 -7.40 -11.71 3.89
CA LEU A 13 -7.52 -13.15 3.66
C LEU A 13 -6.46 -13.97 4.41
N ALA A 14 -5.92 -13.43 5.52
CA ALA A 14 -5.26 -14.27 6.53
C ALA A 14 -6.33 -14.97 7.39
N PRO A 15 -5.97 -16.01 8.16
CA PRO A 15 -6.87 -16.62 9.12
C PRO A 15 -7.29 -15.65 10.25
N ASN A 16 -8.55 -15.76 10.70
CA ASN A 16 -9.09 -15.10 11.91
C ASN A 16 -9.04 -13.55 11.89
N THR A 17 -9.31 -12.94 10.73
CA THR A 17 -9.10 -11.51 10.48
C THR A 17 -10.29 -10.64 10.84
N GLU A 18 -11.52 -11.13 10.77
CA GLU A 18 -12.76 -10.41 11.11
C GLU A 18 -12.68 -9.71 12.48
N ALA A 19 -12.26 -10.43 13.52
CA ALA A 19 -12.05 -9.86 14.86
C ALA A 19 -10.92 -8.80 14.90
N GLN A 20 -9.95 -8.87 14.00
CA GLN A 20 -8.85 -7.90 13.89
C GLN A 20 -9.31 -6.57 13.28
N ALA A 21 -10.39 -6.57 12.48
CA ALA A 21 -11.02 -5.36 11.95
C ALA A 21 -11.34 -4.36 13.07
N ILE A 22 -11.86 -4.87 14.19
CA ILE A 22 -12.27 -4.11 15.36
C ILE A 22 -11.06 -3.69 16.21
N LEU A 23 -10.04 -4.54 16.31
CA LEU A 23 -8.91 -4.36 17.24
C LEU A 23 -7.78 -3.46 16.70
N ARG A 24 -7.37 -3.65 15.44
CA ARG A 24 -6.18 -3.00 14.85
C ARG A 24 -6.26 -2.71 13.36
N GLY A 25 -7.30 -3.19 12.67
CA GLY A 25 -7.53 -2.99 11.25
C GLY A 25 -7.18 -4.16 10.36
N ILE A 26 -7.47 -4.01 9.06
CA ILE A 26 -7.38 -5.08 8.06
C ILE A 26 -6.77 -4.61 6.74
N ASN A 27 -6.02 -5.54 6.13
CA ASN A 27 -5.15 -5.35 4.99
C ASN A 27 -5.73 -6.02 3.70
N TYR A 28 -6.53 -5.28 2.89
CA TYR A 28 -7.06 -5.62 1.54
C TYR A 28 -6.17 -5.50 0.24
N ALA A 29 -5.02 -4.81 0.19
CA ALA A 29 -4.30 -4.43 -1.07
C ALA A 29 -3.73 -5.62 -1.84
N SER A 30 -4.31 -6.01 -2.97
CA SER A 30 -3.63 -7.03 -3.76
C SER A 30 -2.43 -6.46 -4.53
N GLY A 31 -1.34 -7.23 -4.60
CA GLY A 31 -0.25 -6.97 -5.55
C GLY A 31 -0.77 -6.95 -6.99
N ALA A 32 -0.11 -6.20 -7.87
CA ALA A 32 -0.58 -5.89 -9.23
C ALA A 32 -1.98 -5.23 -9.32
N SER A 33 -2.61 -4.87 -8.19
CA SER A 33 -3.94 -4.25 -8.16
C SER A 33 -3.94 -2.80 -8.66
N GLY A 34 -5.11 -2.35 -9.10
CA GLY A 34 -5.34 -1.09 -9.78
C GLY A 34 -6.78 -0.64 -9.60
N ILE A 35 -7.04 0.59 -10.02
CA ILE A 35 -8.33 1.25 -9.91
C ILE A 35 -9.35 0.58 -10.85
N MET A 36 -8.93 0.23 -12.07
CA MET A 36 -9.78 -0.48 -13.03
C MET A 36 -9.68 -1.99 -12.83
N ASP A 37 -10.81 -2.69 -12.92
CA ASP A 37 -10.88 -4.14 -12.66
C ASP A 37 -9.97 -4.95 -13.59
N LYS A 38 -9.91 -4.58 -14.88
CA LYS A 38 -9.10 -5.23 -15.92
C LYS A 38 -7.59 -5.01 -15.82
N THR A 39 -7.13 -4.03 -15.04
CA THR A 39 -5.70 -3.80 -14.80
C THR A 39 -5.08 -5.10 -14.27
N GLY A 40 -3.83 -5.41 -14.64
CA GLY A 40 -3.12 -6.59 -14.10
C GLY A 40 -3.82 -7.94 -14.26
N PHE A 41 -4.80 -8.08 -15.17
CA PHE A 41 -5.57 -9.32 -15.38
C PHE A 41 -4.71 -10.55 -15.71
N PHE A 42 -3.51 -10.33 -16.28
CA PHE A 42 -2.53 -11.39 -16.55
C PHE A 42 -1.90 -11.99 -15.28
N PHE A 43 -2.02 -11.33 -14.12
CA PHE A 43 -1.53 -11.80 -12.83
C PHE A 43 -2.64 -12.53 -12.05
N ILE A 44 -2.46 -13.83 -11.84
CA ILE A 44 -3.42 -14.69 -11.14
C ILE A 44 -3.50 -14.28 -9.66
N GLY A 45 -4.71 -14.25 -9.08
CA GLY A 45 -4.93 -13.95 -7.66
C GLY A 45 -4.97 -12.46 -7.31
N ARG A 46 -5.04 -11.58 -8.31
CA ARG A 46 -5.20 -10.13 -8.14
C ARG A 46 -6.62 -9.77 -7.69
N ILE A 47 -6.75 -8.95 -6.64
CA ILE A 47 -8.02 -8.37 -6.14
C ILE A 47 -8.09 -6.90 -6.58
N PRO A 48 -8.97 -6.51 -7.53
CA PRO A 48 -9.12 -5.11 -7.97
C PRO A 48 -9.66 -4.19 -6.88
N LEU A 49 -9.50 -2.86 -7.01
CA LEU A 49 -9.96 -1.90 -5.99
C LEU A 49 -11.46 -2.06 -5.65
N GLY A 50 -12.32 -2.29 -6.64
CA GLY A 50 -13.76 -2.48 -6.42
C GLY A 50 -14.07 -3.67 -5.50
N GLU A 51 -13.33 -4.78 -5.65
CA GLU A 51 -13.43 -5.95 -4.79
C GLU A 51 -12.79 -5.73 -3.42
N GLN A 52 -11.70 -4.95 -3.32
CA GLN A 52 -11.13 -4.54 -2.02
C GLN A 52 -12.12 -3.73 -1.19
N VAL A 53 -12.92 -2.86 -1.83
CA VAL A 53 -14.00 -2.11 -1.15
C VAL A 53 -15.15 -3.05 -0.76
N SER A 54 -15.54 -4.00 -1.61
CA SER A 54 -16.55 -5.03 -1.24
C SER A 54 -16.08 -5.94 -0.10
N ASN A 55 -14.77 -6.22 0.00
CA ASN A 55 -14.18 -6.94 1.13
C ASN A 55 -14.20 -6.11 2.43
N PHE A 56 -14.09 -4.78 2.34
CA PHE A 56 -14.36 -3.91 3.49
C PHE A 56 -15.85 -3.89 3.87
N GLU A 57 -16.75 -3.93 2.89
CA GLU A 57 -18.20 -4.01 3.11
C GLU A 57 -18.60 -5.25 3.92
N GLN A 58 -18.01 -6.41 3.64
CA GLN A 58 -18.20 -7.63 4.47
C GLN A 58 -17.74 -7.43 5.92
N ASN A 59 -16.56 -6.84 6.12
CA ASN A 59 -16.07 -6.55 7.48
C ASN A 59 -16.89 -5.47 8.19
N ARG A 60 -17.50 -4.52 7.46
CA ARG A 60 -18.46 -3.57 8.02
C ARG A 60 -19.71 -4.30 8.52
N ILE A 61 -20.26 -5.24 7.75
CA ILE A 61 -21.41 -6.07 8.17
C ILE A 61 -21.06 -6.83 9.46
N TYR A 62 -19.87 -7.44 9.53
CA TYR A 62 -19.36 -8.07 10.76
C TYR A 62 -19.29 -7.08 11.93
N MET A 63 -18.74 -5.88 11.75
CA MET A 63 -18.69 -4.84 12.80
C MET A 63 -20.10 -4.48 13.28
N VAL A 64 -21.06 -4.27 12.38
CA VAL A 64 -22.45 -3.94 12.75
C VAL A 64 -23.08 -5.06 13.56
N ASN A 65 -22.86 -6.32 13.19
CA ASN A 65 -23.34 -7.48 13.96
C ASN A 65 -22.68 -7.59 15.34
N ALA A 66 -21.40 -7.21 15.45
CA ALA A 66 -20.61 -7.33 16.69
C ALA A 66 -20.80 -6.17 17.69
N MET A 67 -21.02 -4.94 17.23
CA MET A 67 -21.13 -3.75 18.09
C MET A 67 -22.35 -2.83 17.81
N GLY A 68 -23.14 -3.12 16.78
CA GLY A 68 -24.25 -2.28 16.33
C GLY A 68 -23.84 -1.12 15.41
N GLU A 69 -24.78 -0.64 14.60
CA GLU A 69 -24.58 0.41 13.58
C GLU A 69 -24.05 1.72 14.18
N ASN A 70 -24.61 2.18 15.31
CA ASN A 70 -24.22 3.45 15.95
C ASN A 70 -22.76 3.44 16.44
N TYR A 71 -22.32 2.35 17.09
CA TYR A 71 -20.92 2.20 17.50
C TYR A 71 -20.01 2.00 16.30
N THR A 72 -20.43 1.22 15.30
CA THR A 72 -19.67 1.03 14.04
C THR A 72 -19.43 2.37 13.35
N ARG A 73 -20.44 3.24 13.20
CA ARG A 73 -20.26 4.61 12.69
C ARG A 73 -19.30 5.44 13.54
N LYS A 74 -19.43 5.41 14.88
CA LYS A 74 -18.54 6.16 15.80
C LYS A 74 -17.09 5.64 15.76
N PHE A 75 -16.88 4.37 15.44
CA PHE A 75 -15.58 3.75 15.23
C PHE A 75 -14.97 4.11 13.87
N LEU A 76 -15.70 3.92 12.76
CA LEU A 76 -15.23 4.21 11.41
C LEU A 76 -14.96 5.70 11.16
N ARG A 77 -15.70 6.61 11.84
CA ARG A 77 -15.41 8.05 11.89
C ARG A 77 -14.00 8.39 12.43
N LYS A 78 -13.41 7.51 13.25
CA LYS A 78 -12.07 7.69 13.83
C LYS A 78 -10.98 6.97 13.05
N ALA A 79 -11.34 5.88 12.37
CA ALA A 79 -10.43 5.12 11.53
C ALA A 79 -9.92 5.95 10.34
N ILE A 80 -8.69 5.67 9.92
CA ILE A 80 -8.07 6.24 8.72
C ILE A 80 -8.10 5.19 7.62
N PHE A 81 -8.55 5.61 6.43
CA PHE A 81 -8.60 4.84 5.21
C PHE A 81 -7.47 5.33 4.29
N SER A 82 -6.43 4.52 4.14
CA SER A 82 -5.30 4.84 3.26
C SER A 82 -5.40 4.06 1.95
N LEU A 83 -5.39 4.78 0.83
CA LEU A 83 -5.46 4.24 -0.52
C LEU A 83 -4.16 4.58 -1.26
N THR A 84 -3.48 3.57 -1.78
CA THR A 84 -2.24 3.72 -2.59
C THR A 84 -2.37 2.80 -3.79
N ILE A 85 -2.87 3.35 -4.90
CA ILE A 85 -3.31 2.58 -6.08
C ILE A 85 -3.31 3.49 -7.32
N GLY A 86 -3.35 2.90 -8.52
CA GLY A 86 -3.25 3.64 -9.79
C GLY A 86 -1.94 3.41 -10.55
N SER A 87 -0.87 2.97 -9.87
CA SER A 87 0.43 2.72 -10.51
C SER A 87 0.37 1.61 -11.56
N ASN A 88 -0.25 0.47 -11.23
CA ASN A 88 -0.40 -0.65 -12.16
C ASN A 88 -1.30 -0.30 -13.34
N ASP A 89 -2.29 0.58 -13.16
CA ASP A 89 -3.13 1.07 -14.26
C ASP A 89 -2.28 1.82 -15.29
N VAL A 90 -1.41 2.74 -14.82
CA VAL A 90 -0.46 3.45 -15.69
C VAL A 90 0.55 2.49 -16.34
N LEU A 91 1.09 1.52 -15.60
CA LEU A 91 2.02 0.52 -16.15
C LEU A 91 1.39 -0.28 -17.29
N ASN A 92 0.15 -0.77 -17.11
CA ASN A 92 -0.58 -1.47 -18.18
C ASN A 92 -0.89 -0.54 -19.37
N TYR A 93 -1.20 0.74 -19.13
CA TYR A 93 -1.43 1.70 -20.21
C TYR A 93 -0.16 1.99 -21.03
N ILE A 94 1.02 2.08 -20.42
CA ILE A 94 2.27 2.40 -21.13
C ILE A 94 2.94 1.16 -21.75
N GLN A 95 2.61 -0.06 -21.30
CA GLN A 95 3.16 -1.31 -21.82
C GLN A 95 2.81 -1.47 -23.32
N PRO A 96 3.73 -1.95 -24.19
CA PRO A 96 3.44 -2.16 -25.61
C PRO A 96 2.24 -3.09 -25.81
N SER A 97 1.31 -2.72 -26.70
CA SER A 97 0.19 -3.60 -27.06
C SER A 97 0.74 -4.87 -27.71
N ILE A 98 0.33 -6.04 -27.22
CA ILE A 98 0.71 -7.32 -27.83
C ILE A 98 0.20 -7.32 -29.28
N PRO A 99 1.03 -7.64 -30.30
CA PRO A 99 0.67 -7.45 -31.71
C PRO A 99 -0.64 -8.08 -32.18
N PHE A 100 -1.10 -9.13 -31.49
CA PHE A 100 -2.32 -9.89 -31.78
C PHE A 100 -3.51 -9.56 -30.86
N LEU A 101 -3.30 -8.73 -29.82
CA LEU A 101 -4.34 -8.25 -28.89
C LEU A 101 -4.48 -6.72 -29.00
N ARG A 102 -4.44 -6.20 -30.23
CA ARG A 102 -4.60 -4.77 -30.52
C ARG A 102 -6.02 -4.32 -30.19
N HIS A 103 -6.20 -3.82 -28.98
CA HIS A 103 -7.18 -2.78 -28.71
C HIS A 103 -6.51 -1.43 -28.92
N ASP A 104 -7.18 -0.51 -29.62
CA ASP A 104 -6.70 0.86 -29.73
C ASP A 104 -6.60 1.48 -28.34
N LYS A 105 -5.44 2.06 -28.04
CA LYS A 105 -5.27 2.75 -26.76
C LYS A 105 -6.11 4.01 -26.78
N VAL A 106 -7.03 4.13 -25.83
CA VAL A 106 -7.77 5.37 -25.61
C VAL A 106 -6.80 6.54 -25.37
N SER A 107 -7.25 7.76 -25.65
CA SER A 107 -6.41 8.95 -25.46
C SER A 107 -5.90 9.05 -24.01
N PRO A 108 -4.71 9.64 -23.77
CA PRO A 108 -4.20 9.83 -22.42
C PRO A 108 -5.18 10.54 -21.49
N SER A 109 -5.90 11.56 -21.97
CA SER A 109 -6.93 12.23 -21.15
C SER A 109 -8.04 11.26 -20.78
N THR A 110 -8.63 10.58 -21.78
CA THR A 110 -9.73 9.62 -21.57
C THR A 110 -9.36 8.52 -20.58
N PHE A 111 -8.13 8.01 -20.66
CA PHE A 111 -7.58 7.05 -19.70
C PHE A 111 -7.54 7.62 -18.27
N LEU A 112 -7.01 8.82 -18.09
CA LEU A 112 -6.97 9.49 -16.78
C LEU A 112 -8.38 9.80 -16.25
N ASP A 113 -9.31 10.20 -17.11
CA ASP A 113 -10.71 10.46 -16.76
C ASP A 113 -11.40 9.18 -16.25
N PHE A 114 -11.15 8.02 -16.88
CA PHE A 114 -11.62 6.73 -16.37
C PHE A 114 -10.99 6.38 -15.01
N MET A 115 -9.69 6.61 -14.80
CA MET A 115 -9.05 6.37 -13.49
C MET A 115 -9.66 7.24 -12.38
N ILE A 116 -9.88 8.53 -12.65
CA ILE A 116 -10.47 9.48 -11.71
C ILE A 116 -11.92 9.13 -11.40
N SER A 117 -12.73 8.82 -12.42
CA SER A 117 -14.14 8.43 -12.25
C SER A 117 -14.29 7.14 -11.44
N ASN A 118 -13.52 6.08 -11.77
CA ASN A 118 -13.59 4.82 -11.04
C ASN A 118 -13.11 4.96 -9.59
N LEU A 119 -12.05 5.74 -9.33
CA LEU A 119 -11.61 6.02 -7.97
C LEU A 119 -12.64 6.81 -7.17
N THR A 120 -13.31 7.79 -7.79
CA THR A 120 -14.37 8.60 -7.16
C THR A 120 -15.47 7.69 -6.61
N LEU A 121 -15.99 6.77 -7.43
CA LEU A 121 -17.03 5.81 -7.04
C LEU A 121 -16.61 4.94 -5.85
N GLN A 122 -15.34 4.52 -5.78
CA GLN A 122 -14.85 3.71 -4.66
C GLN A 122 -14.66 4.54 -3.37
N LEU A 123 -14.27 5.82 -3.48
CA LEU A 123 -14.22 6.75 -2.34
C LEU A 123 -15.63 7.07 -1.81
N GLU A 124 -16.61 7.25 -2.71
CA GLU A 124 -18.02 7.45 -2.38
C GLU A 124 -18.59 6.25 -1.62
N ARG A 125 -18.44 5.02 -2.14
CA ARG A 125 -18.85 3.77 -1.43
C ARG A 125 -18.25 3.66 -0.03
N LEU A 126 -16.96 3.97 0.14
CA LEU A 126 -16.31 3.97 1.46
C LEU A 126 -16.91 5.03 2.39
N HIS A 127 -17.20 6.23 1.87
CA HIS A 127 -17.83 7.32 2.62
C HIS A 127 -19.26 6.97 3.07
N GLU A 128 -20.08 6.39 2.18
CA GLU A 128 -21.42 5.86 2.51
C GLU A 128 -21.37 4.83 3.64
N MET A 129 -20.37 3.94 3.59
CA MET A 129 -20.13 2.95 4.64
C MET A 129 -19.66 3.54 5.98
N GLY A 130 -19.33 4.83 6.05
CA GLY A 130 -19.00 5.54 7.30
C GLY A 130 -17.53 5.97 7.44
N ALA A 131 -16.70 5.78 6.41
CA ALA A 131 -15.35 6.33 6.39
C ALA A 131 -15.38 7.87 6.35
N ARG A 132 -14.53 8.53 7.15
CA ARG A 132 -14.45 10.01 7.19
C ARG A 132 -13.04 10.58 7.08
N LYS A 133 -11.99 9.79 7.33
CA LYS A 133 -10.60 10.23 7.21
C LYS A 133 -9.92 9.42 6.12
N PHE A 134 -9.61 10.08 5.00
CA PHE A 134 -8.99 9.45 3.85
C PHE A 134 -7.59 10.00 3.63
N ILE A 135 -6.65 9.11 3.32
CA ILE A 135 -5.35 9.43 2.74
C ILE A 135 -5.35 8.79 1.38
N VAL A 136 -5.27 9.59 0.32
CA VAL A 136 -5.21 9.09 -1.05
C VAL A 136 -3.86 9.51 -1.62
N VAL A 137 -3.00 8.51 -1.79
CA VAL A 137 -1.61 8.70 -2.18
C VAL A 137 -1.53 8.81 -3.70
N GLY A 138 -0.94 9.91 -4.18
CA GLY A 138 -0.65 10.08 -5.61
C GLY A 138 0.30 9.00 -6.14
N VAL A 139 0.31 8.79 -7.44
CA VAL A 139 1.21 7.82 -8.09
C VAL A 139 2.62 8.40 -8.12
N GLY A 140 3.61 7.62 -7.66
CA GLY A 140 5.03 7.99 -7.67
C GLY A 140 5.62 8.07 -9.10
N PRO A 141 6.88 8.50 -9.26
CA PRO A 141 7.48 8.75 -10.57
C PRO A 141 7.85 7.46 -11.32
N LEU A 142 6.85 6.77 -11.89
CA LEU A 142 7.07 5.50 -12.61
C LEU A 142 8.00 5.67 -13.81
N GLY A 143 8.16 6.88 -14.37
CA GLY A 143 9.16 7.13 -15.40
C GLY A 143 10.60 6.87 -14.94
N CYS A 144 10.86 6.82 -13.64
CA CYS A 144 12.18 6.61 -13.03
C CYS A 144 12.41 5.19 -12.48
N ILE A 145 11.42 4.29 -12.44
CA ILE A 145 11.63 2.93 -11.91
C ILE A 145 12.47 2.10 -12.91
N PRO A 146 13.30 1.14 -12.45
CA PRO A 146 14.17 0.38 -13.35
C PRO A 146 13.42 -0.35 -14.48
N PHE A 147 12.21 -0.86 -14.23
CA PHE A 147 11.36 -1.47 -15.27
C PHE A 147 11.05 -0.52 -16.42
N VAL A 148 10.68 0.74 -16.13
CA VAL A 148 10.34 1.72 -17.18
C VAL A 148 11.60 2.25 -17.87
N ARG A 149 12.72 2.41 -17.13
CA ARG A 149 14.03 2.71 -17.72
C ARG A 149 14.43 1.67 -18.77
N ALA A 150 14.36 0.38 -18.42
CA ALA A 150 14.63 -0.73 -19.33
C ALA A 150 13.61 -0.79 -20.49
N LEU A 151 12.31 -0.69 -20.22
CA LEU A 151 11.24 -0.73 -21.23
C LEU A 151 11.35 0.39 -22.27
N LYS A 152 11.90 1.54 -21.88
CA LYS A 152 12.11 2.71 -22.76
C LYS A 152 13.55 2.84 -23.26
N LEU A 153 14.42 1.86 -22.97
CA LEU A 153 15.85 1.85 -23.35
C LEU A 153 16.59 3.13 -22.94
N LEU A 154 16.31 3.64 -21.74
CA LEU A 154 16.91 4.87 -21.23
C LEU A 154 18.33 4.64 -20.69
N GLY A 155 19.17 5.68 -20.81
CA GLY A 155 20.49 5.70 -20.17
C GLY A 155 20.37 5.66 -18.65
N SER A 156 21.43 5.21 -17.97
CA SER A 156 21.44 5.10 -16.50
C SER A 156 21.07 6.42 -15.83
N GLY A 157 20.26 6.34 -14.77
CA GLY A 157 19.71 7.48 -14.03
C GLY A 157 18.61 8.28 -14.73
N GLN A 158 18.47 8.21 -16.06
CA GLN A 158 17.42 8.95 -16.78
C GLN A 158 16.01 8.50 -16.39
N CYS A 159 15.03 9.38 -16.57
CA CYS A 159 13.61 9.06 -16.38
C CYS A 159 12.82 9.35 -17.65
N SER A 160 11.76 8.57 -17.91
CA SER A 160 10.87 8.81 -19.03
C SER A 160 9.98 10.03 -18.78
N SER A 161 10.35 11.18 -19.34
CA SER A 161 9.57 12.42 -19.25
C SER A 161 8.10 12.21 -19.63
N ALA A 162 7.83 11.53 -20.76
CA ALA A 162 6.46 11.25 -21.21
C ALA A 162 5.60 10.46 -20.20
N VAL A 163 6.19 9.48 -19.50
CA VAL A 163 5.48 8.72 -18.44
C VAL A 163 5.27 9.58 -17.20
N ASN A 164 6.27 10.39 -16.83
CA ASN A 164 6.16 11.29 -15.69
C ASN A 164 5.14 12.42 -15.93
N THR A 165 5.04 12.99 -17.14
CA THR A 165 4.00 13.97 -17.50
C THR A 165 2.60 13.39 -17.38
N LEU A 166 2.39 12.13 -17.80
CA LEU A 166 1.11 11.43 -17.64
C LEU A 166 0.72 11.28 -16.15
N ILE A 167 1.70 10.96 -15.30
CA ILE A 167 1.51 10.78 -13.86
C ILE A 167 1.26 12.12 -13.15
N GLN A 168 1.97 13.17 -13.53
CA GLN A 168 1.74 14.52 -13.01
C GLN A 168 0.31 15.01 -13.38
N ALA A 169 -0.15 14.75 -14.61
CA ALA A 169 -1.52 15.04 -15.01
C ALA A 169 -2.56 14.23 -14.21
N TYR A 170 -2.29 12.95 -13.91
CA TYR A 170 -3.14 12.15 -13.02
C TYR A 170 -3.20 12.73 -11.61
N ASN A 171 -2.04 12.99 -11.02
CA ASN A 171 -1.91 13.49 -9.64
C ASN A 171 -2.54 14.88 -9.48
N HIS A 172 -2.50 15.72 -10.52
CA HIS A 172 -3.19 17.00 -10.56
C HIS A 172 -4.72 16.80 -10.47
N ARG A 173 -5.30 16.02 -11.39
CA ARG A 173 -6.75 15.70 -11.38
C ARG A 173 -7.19 15.02 -10.08
N LEU A 174 -6.32 14.20 -9.48
CA LEU A 174 -6.57 13.58 -8.18
C LEU A 174 -6.60 14.62 -7.06
N LYS A 175 -5.67 15.57 -7.02
CA LYS A 175 -5.69 16.67 -6.03
C LYS A 175 -6.93 17.55 -6.19
N GLU A 176 -7.34 17.84 -7.43
CA GLU A 176 -8.59 18.57 -7.73
C GLU A 176 -9.83 17.79 -7.25
N LEU A 177 -9.93 16.49 -7.58
CA LEU A 177 -11.00 15.60 -7.10
C LEU A 177 -11.13 15.66 -5.58
N LEU A 178 -10.05 15.44 -4.85
CA LEU A 178 -10.09 15.39 -3.38
C LEU A 178 -10.42 16.77 -2.78
N SER A 179 -10.00 17.86 -3.44
CA SER A 179 -10.38 19.22 -3.07
C SER A 179 -11.87 19.49 -3.27
N ARG A 180 -12.48 18.92 -4.32
CA ARG A 180 -13.93 18.95 -4.55
C ARG A 180 -14.70 18.08 -3.54
N LEU A 181 -14.27 16.84 -3.30
CA LEU A 181 -14.91 15.95 -2.32
C LEU A 181 -14.86 16.52 -0.89
N ASN A 182 -13.80 17.24 -0.52
CA ASN A 182 -13.73 17.98 0.76
C ASN A 182 -14.79 19.10 0.89
N GLN A 183 -15.31 19.63 -0.21
CA GLN A 183 -16.39 20.64 -0.21
C GLN A 183 -17.78 19.97 -0.22
N GLU A 184 -17.92 18.85 -0.94
CA GLU A 184 -19.20 18.17 -1.16
C GLU A 184 -19.59 17.19 -0.04
N MET A 185 -18.63 16.50 0.60
CA MET A 185 -18.90 15.41 1.55
C MET A 185 -19.04 15.84 3.02
N GLY A 186 -19.20 17.15 3.26
CA GLY A 186 -19.52 17.73 4.57
C GLY A 186 -18.37 17.81 5.57
N PRO A 187 -18.54 18.59 6.65
CA PRO A 187 -17.43 19.04 7.53
C PRO A 187 -16.85 17.95 8.44
N GLU A 188 -17.47 16.77 8.54
CA GLU A 188 -16.90 15.63 9.26
C GLU A 188 -15.87 14.86 8.43
N THR A 189 -15.83 15.06 7.12
CA THR A 189 -15.02 14.30 6.16
C THR A 189 -13.76 15.08 5.78
N ILE A 190 -12.60 14.41 5.78
CA ILE A 190 -11.36 14.96 5.20
C ILE A 190 -10.70 13.93 4.29
N PHE A 191 -10.45 14.34 3.06
CA PHE A 191 -9.53 13.73 2.11
C PHE A 191 -8.20 14.47 2.12
N VAL A 192 -7.13 13.74 2.42
CA VAL A 192 -5.74 14.20 2.25
C VAL A 192 -5.15 13.61 0.98
N PHE A 193 -4.75 14.48 0.06
CA PHE A 193 -3.83 14.12 -1.03
C PHE A 193 -2.42 13.99 -0.46
N ALA A 194 -1.85 12.79 -0.53
CA ALA A 194 -0.47 12.51 -0.12
C ALA A 194 0.44 12.45 -1.36
N ASN A 195 1.32 13.44 -1.50
CA ASN A 195 2.13 13.66 -2.70
C ASN A 195 3.38 12.77 -2.70
N SER A 196 3.21 11.48 -3.02
CA SER A 196 4.36 10.57 -3.14
C SER A 196 5.29 10.92 -4.30
N TYR A 197 4.80 11.61 -5.33
CA TYR A 197 5.55 11.90 -6.54
C TYR A 197 6.76 12.81 -6.26
N ASP A 198 6.52 14.00 -5.69
CA ASP A 198 7.59 14.96 -5.43
C ASP A 198 8.55 14.45 -4.34
N VAL A 199 8.02 13.78 -3.31
CA VAL A 199 8.83 13.13 -2.25
C VAL A 199 9.79 12.09 -2.83
N PHE A 200 9.32 11.24 -3.74
CA PHE A 200 10.13 10.17 -4.31
C PHE A 200 11.07 10.71 -5.41
N MET A 201 10.66 11.73 -6.17
CA MET A 201 11.55 12.47 -7.07
C MET A 201 12.71 13.13 -6.31
N ASP A 202 12.45 13.74 -5.16
CA ASP A 202 13.49 14.32 -4.30
C ASP A 202 14.44 13.25 -3.75
N ILE A 203 13.92 12.11 -3.29
CA ILE A 203 14.75 10.96 -2.87
C ILE A 203 15.63 10.48 -4.02
N ILE A 204 15.13 10.37 -5.25
CA ILE A 204 15.93 9.94 -6.41
C ILE A 204 17.00 10.97 -6.77
N ALA A 205 16.71 12.27 -6.69
CA ALA A 205 17.66 13.33 -7.00
C ALA A 205 18.73 13.53 -5.90
N ASN A 206 18.35 13.38 -4.64
CA ASN A 206 19.13 13.73 -3.46
C ASN A 206 19.47 12.52 -2.55
N TYR A 207 19.46 11.31 -3.10
CA TYR A 207 19.57 10.03 -2.37
C TYR A 207 20.71 9.97 -1.32
N HIS A 208 21.88 10.55 -1.61
CA HIS A 208 22.98 10.66 -0.65
C HIS A 208 22.64 11.44 0.63
N GLN A 209 21.80 12.49 0.55
CA GLN A 209 21.35 13.24 1.72
C GLN A 209 20.47 12.40 2.65
N TYR A 210 19.89 11.31 2.12
CA TYR A 210 19.09 10.34 2.84
C TYR A 210 19.88 9.12 3.33
N GLY A 211 21.21 9.10 3.15
CA GLY A 211 22.08 7.97 3.53
C GLY A 211 22.05 6.79 2.56
N LEU A 212 21.47 6.98 1.38
CA LEU A 212 21.43 6.00 0.29
C LEU A 212 22.63 6.20 -0.65
N GLU A 213 22.99 5.16 -1.39
CA GLU A 213 24.18 5.11 -2.26
C GLU A 213 23.85 4.67 -3.70
N ASN A 214 22.66 4.14 -3.98
CA ASN A 214 22.22 3.85 -5.36
C ASN A 214 20.74 4.23 -5.60
N ALA A 215 20.48 5.11 -6.56
CA ALA A 215 19.15 5.55 -7.03
C ALA A 215 18.79 5.09 -8.46
N ASN A 216 19.63 4.24 -9.05
CA ASN A 216 19.57 3.85 -10.46
C ASN A 216 19.12 2.40 -10.64
N ASP A 217 19.79 1.50 -9.92
CA ASP A 217 19.66 0.06 -10.05
C ASP A 217 18.77 -0.52 -8.93
N PRO A 218 18.09 -1.66 -9.19
CA PRO A 218 17.46 -2.43 -8.14
C PRO A 218 18.52 -3.15 -7.28
N CYS A 219 18.23 -3.35 -5.99
CA CYS A 219 19.01 -4.26 -5.15
C CYS A 219 18.79 -5.74 -5.51
N CYS A 220 17.63 -6.09 -6.07
CA CYS A 220 17.12 -7.44 -6.27
C CYS A 220 16.63 -7.58 -7.72
N GLY A 221 17.49 -8.14 -8.57
CA GLY A 221 17.36 -8.20 -10.03
C GLY A 221 18.47 -7.42 -10.75
N GLY A 222 18.61 -7.62 -12.06
CA GLY A 222 19.48 -6.79 -12.90
C GLY A 222 18.79 -5.50 -13.38
N TYR A 223 19.55 -4.55 -13.93
CA TYR A 223 19.02 -3.31 -14.54
C TYR A 223 18.16 -3.56 -15.80
N PHE A 224 18.31 -4.73 -16.44
CA PHE A 224 17.61 -5.12 -17.67
C PHE A 224 16.89 -6.48 -17.48
N PRO A 225 15.86 -6.81 -18.29
CA PRO A 225 15.29 -8.16 -18.32
C PRO A 225 16.36 -9.26 -18.36
N PRO A 226 16.19 -10.36 -17.62
CA PRO A 226 14.91 -10.86 -17.09
C PRO A 226 14.52 -10.39 -15.68
N PHE A 227 15.24 -9.44 -15.06
CA PHE A 227 14.98 -8.96 -13.68
C PHE A 227 14.95 -10.06 -12.61
N VAL A 228 15.59 -11.21 -12.85
CA VAL A 228 15.57 -12.34 -11.91
C VAL A 228 16.43 -12.00 -10.70
N CYS A 229 15.84 -12.03 -9.51
CA CYS A 229 16.55 -11.86 -8.25
C CYS A 229 16.92 -13.23 -7.68
N PHE A 230 18.22 -13.46 -7.51
CA PHE A 230 18.77 -14.67 -6.91
C PHE A 230 20.05 -14.31 -6.18
N LYS A 231 20.29 -14.99 -5.05
CA LYS A 231 21.54 -14.87 -4.29
C LYS A 231 22.50 -15.95 -4.75
N SER A 232 23.69 -15.54 -5.20
CA SER A 232 24.81 -16.45 -5.49
C SER A 232 25.81 -16.46 -4.33
N SER A 233 26.68 -17.47 -4.28
CA SER A 233 27.86 -17.48 -3.40
C SER A 233 29.00 -16.61 -3.93
N ASP A 234 29.03 -16.31 -5.23
CA ASP A 234 29.92 -15.31 -5.84
C ASP A 234 29.16 -14.00 -6.07
N ALA A 235 29.61 -12.92 -5.44
CA ALA A 235 29.01 -11.59 -5.55
C ALA A 235 28.92 -11.10 -7.00
N ASN A 236 29.88 -11.45 -7.88
CA ASN A 236 29.86 -11.05 -9.28
C ASN A 236 28.76 -11.74 -10.11
N THR A 237 28.16 -12.80 -9.58
CA THR A 237 27.02 -13.51 -10.18
C THR A 237 25.74 -13.34 -9.39
N SER A 238 25.76 -12.67 -8.24
CA SER A 238 24.57 -12.39 -7.44
C SER A 238 23.74 -11.29 -8.10
N ALA A 239 22.45 -11.55 -8.31
CA ALA A 239 21.48 -10.51 -8.65
C ALA A 239 20.81 -9.92 -7.39
N LEU A 240 21.41 -10.13 -6.21
CA LEU A 240 21.00 -9.53 -4.94
C LEU A 240 22.18 -8.73 -4.35
N CYS A 241 21.92 -7.48 -3.97
CA CYS A 241 22.89 -6.57 -3.36
C CYS A 241 23.18 -6.93 -1.89
N ASP A 242 24.35 -6.53 -1.40
CA ASP A 242 24.79 -6.84 -0.03
C ASP A 242 24.03 -6.05 1.05
N ASP A 243 23.80 -4.74 0.83
CA ASP A 243 23.10 -3.86 1.77
C ASP A 243 21.90 -3.16 1.12
N ARG A 244 20.72 -3.77 1.27
CA ARG A 244 19.44 -3.20 0.82
C ARG A 244 19.07 -1.87 1.46
N SER A 245 19.71 -1.46 2.56
CA SER A 245 19.47 -0.17 3.20
C SER A 245 20.05 1.01 2.41
N LYS A 246 20.98 0.73 1.47
CA LYS A 246 21.65 1.73 0.63
C LYS A 246 20.96 2.00 -0.70
N TYR A 247 19.98 1.20 -1.09
CA TYR A 247 19.33 1.29 -2.38
C TYR A 247 18.01 2.04 -2.29
N VAL A 248 17.68 2.84 -3.30
CA VAL A 248 16.34 3.42 -3.48
C VAL A 248 15.35 2.33 -3.91
N PHE A 249 15.74 1.47 -4.86
CA PHE A 249 14.88 0.44 -5.45
C PHE A 249 15.23 -0.95 -4.90
N TRP A 250 14.20 -1.68 -4.48
CA TRP A 250 14.32 -3.09 -4.14
C TRP A 250 14.40 -3.91 -5.42
N ASP A 251 13.37 -3.88 -6.24
CA ASP A 251 13.30 -4.59 -7.51
C ASP A 251 12.99 -3.61 -8.67
N ALA A 252 12.68 -4.13 -9.85
CA ALA A 252 12.42 -3.30 -11.02
C ALA A 252 11.18 -2.36 -10.89
N TYR A 253 10.34 -2.55 -9.87
CA TYR A 253 9.09 -1.83 -9.65
C TYR A 253 9.04 -1.12 -8.29
N HIS A 254 9.56 -1.73 -7.24
CA HIS A 254 9.30 -1.32 -5.85
C HIS A 254 10.49 -0.61 -5.18
N PRO A 255 10.25 0.44 -4.36
CA PRO A 255 11.27 0.98 -3.45
C PRO A 255 11.68 0.01 -2.34
N THR A 256 12.89 0.18 -1.80
CA THR A 256 13.36 -0.55 -0.60
C THR A 256 12.62 -0.14 0.67
N GLU A 257 12.75 -0.95 1.72
CA GLU A 257 12.32 -0.58 3.09
C GLU A 257 12.89 0.78 3.52
N ALA A 258 14.16 1.06 3.25
CA ALA A 258 14.82 2.31 3.62
C ALA A 258 14.19 3.53 2.90
N ALA A 259 14.08 3.49 1.57
CA ALA A 259 13.43 4.54 0.78
C ALA A 259 11.98 4.77 1.24
N ASN A 260 11.25 3.68 1.47
CA ASN A 260 9.88 3.69 1.95
C ASN A 260 9.71 4.32 3.34
N LEU A 261 10.63 4.08 4.29
CA LEU A 261 10.61 4.71 5.61
C LEU A 261 10.81 6.24 5.52
N ILE A 262 11.62 6.70 4.56
CA ILE A 262 11.82 8.13 4.28
C ILE A 262 10.52 8.72 3.71
N ILE A 263 9.94 8.11 2.67
CA ILE A 263 8.66 8.53 2.08
C ILE A 263 7.58 8.64 3.16
N ALA A 264 7.46 7.60 3.99
CA ALA A 264 6.50 7.55 5.08
C ALA A 264 6.67 8.69 6.09
N LYS A 265 7.90 8.99 6.49
CA LYS A 265 8.21 10.09 7.42
C LYS A 265 7.80 11.44 6.82
N GLN A 266 8.11 11.67 5.54
CA GLN A 266 7.72 12.90 4.85
C GLN A 266 6.20 13.03 4.72
N LEU A 267 5.48 11.98 4.30
CA LEU A 267 4.02 12.03 4.19
C LEU A 267 3.32 12.25 5.54
N VAL A 268 3.87 11.73 6.64
CA VAL A 268 3.28 11.87 7.98
C VAL A 268 3.47 13.27 8.57
N ASP A 269 4.68 13.82 8.47
CA ASP A 269 5.10 15.02 9.20
C ASP A 269 5.39 16.24 8.30
N GLY A 270 5.31 16.08 6.98
CA GLY A 270 5.60 17.11 5.99
C GLY A 270 4.63 18.30 5.99
N ASN A 271 4.97 19.28 5.15
CA ASN A 271 4.17 20.48 4.94
C ASN A 271 3.05 20.25 3.89
N GLU A 272 2.33 21.31 3.54
CA GLU A 272 1.17 21.26 2.63
C GLU A 272 1.53 20.97 1.16
N ASN A 273 2.82 21.05 0.78
CA ASN A 273 3.28 20.59 -0.53
C ASN A 273 3.39 19.06 -0.59
N VAL A 274 3.67 18.43 0.57
CA VAL A 274 3.81 16.97 0.72
C VAL A 274 2.47 16.30 1.03
N SER A 275 1.60 16.93 1.82
CA SER A 275 0.28 16.41 2.16
C SER A 275 -0.75 17.54 2.33
N PHE A 276 -1.79 17.55 1.50
CA PHE A 276 -2.78 18.64 1.39
C PHE A 276 -4.21 18.13 1.65
N PRO A 277 -5.10 18.86 2.36
CA PRO A 277 -4.89 20.18 2.96
C PRO A 277 -4.15 20.16 4.31
N ILE A 278 -3.98 18.97 4.90
CA ILE A 278 -3.25 18.76 6.14
C ILE A 278 -2.41 17.49 6.04
N ASN A 279 -1.31 17.42 6.81
CA ASN A 279 -0.50 16.20 6.90
C ASN A 279 -1.19 15.09 7.70
N ILE A 280 -0.69 13.86 7.57
CA ILE A 280 -1.34 12.68 8.15
C ILE A 280 -1.35 12.74 9.69
N ARG A 281 -0.34 13.35 10.34
CA ARG A 281 -0.39 13.53 11.81
C ARG A 281 -1.50 14.48 12.23
N LYS A 282 -1.72 15.59 11.51
CA LYS A 282 -2.88 16.48 11.73
C LYS A 282 -4.19 15.73 11.52
N LEU A 283 -4.33 14.94 10.43
CA LEU A 283 -5.53 14.12 10.16
C LEU A 283 -5.80 13.07 11.26
N TYR A 284 -4.75 12.43 11.78
CA TYR A 284 -4.85 11.49 12.89
C TYR A 284 -5.43 12.15 14.14
N ASN A 285 -4.95 13.35 14.49
CA ASN A 285 -5.44 14.11 15.63
C ASN A 285 -6.79 14.80 15.40
N TYR A 286 -7.22 14.96 14.15
CA TYR A 286 -8.50 15.58 13.79
C TYR A 286 -9.69 14.89 14.50
N ASN A 287 -10.61 15.68 15.06
CA ASN A 287 -11.77 15.21 15.83
C ASN A 287 -11.50 14.33 17.08
N ASN A 288 -10.26 14.21 17.56
CA ASN A 288 -10.01 13.70 18.92
C ASN A 288 -10.39 14.72 20.02
N SER A 289 -10.59 15.99 19.66
CA SER A 289 -11.02 17.08 20.56
C SER A 289 -12.51 17.04 20.90
N TYR A 290 -13.39 16.80 19.92
CA TYR A 290 -14.85 16.74 20.13
C TYR A 290 -15.28 15.65 21.12
N PHE A 291 -14.55 14.54 21.21
CA PHE A 291 -14.89 13.42 22.10
C PHE A 291 -14.23 13.47 23.49
N LYS A 292 -13.58 14.58 23.87
CA LYS A 292 -13.14 14.78 25.27
C LYS A 292 -14.29 15.12 26.23
N GLY A 293 -15.47 15.50 25.71
CA GLY A 293 -16.65 15.85 26.52
C GLY A 293 -17.58 14.67 26.88
N ASP A 294 -17.62 13.61 26.07
CA ASP A 294 -18.56 12.49 26.23
C ASP A 294 -18.05 11.42 27.22
N LEU A 295 -17.83 11.80 28.48
CA LEU A 295 -17.62 10.84 29.56
C LEU A 295 -18.98 10.38 30.10
N LEU A 296 -19.66 9.52 29.32
CA LEU A 296 -20.95 8.96 29.69
C LEU A 296 -20.84 8.11 30.96
N THR A 297 -21.37 8.64 32.06
CA THR A 297 -21.56 7.92 33.32
C THR A 297 -22.55 6.78 33.13
N PHE A 298 -22.08 5.53 33.24
CA PHE A 298 -22.95 4.37 33.33
C PHE A 298 -23.41 4.20 34.78
N ASN A 299 -24.72 4.32 35.01
CA ASN A 299 -25.34 3.92 36.27
C ASN A 299 -25.52 2.40 36.31
N GLY A 300 -24.98 1.77 37.36
CA GLY A 300 -25.48 0.52 37.95
C GLY A 300 -25.70 -0.67 37.03
N ASN A 301 -24.65 -1.45 36.77
CA ASN A 301 -24.57 -2.87 37.17
C ASN A 301 -23.20 -3.46 36.81
N GLU A 302 -22.60 -4.20 37.75
CA GLU A 302 -21.26 -4.76 37.57
C GLU A 302 -21.27 -5.95 36.60
N PHE A 303 -20.66 -5.74 35.43
CA PHE A 303 -19.91 -6.79 34.75
C PHE A 303 -18.48 -6.31 34.53
N ALA A 304 -17.52 -7.10 35.01
CA ALA A 304 -16.11 -6.74 35.05
C ALA A 304 -15.51 -6.59 33.63
N THR A 305 -15.55 -5.37 33.09
CA THR A 305 -15.00 -5.04 31.78
C THR A 305 -13.54 -4.59 31.92
N ARG A 306 -12.61 -5.42 31.44
CA ARG A 306 -11.22 -5.01 31.24
C ARG A 306 -11.19 -3.84 30.25
N ASN A 307 -10.48 -2.77 30.61
CA ASN A 307 -10.30 -1.55 29.81
C ASN A 307 -9.77 -1.84 28.38
N TYR A 308 -10.65 -1.93 27.38
CA TYR A 308 -10.26 -1.94 25.97
C TYR A 308 -10.34 -0.53 25.37
N ARG A 309 -9.24 0.22 25.46
CA ARG A 309 -9.03 1.43 24.64
C ARG A 309 -8.65 1.03 23.20
N GLY A 310 -9.64 0.56 22.43
CA GLY A 310 -9.48 0.18 21.03
C GLY A 310 -9.45 1.39 20.09
N HIS A 311 -8.30 1.63 19.46
CA HIS A 311 -8.17 2.54 18.31
C HIS A 311 -7.87 1.71 17.06
N GLY A 312 -8.91 1.35 16.32
CA GLY A 312 -8.79 0.60 15.07
C GLY A 312 -8.32 1.46 13.89
N TRP A 313 -7.64 0.82 12.95
CA TRP A 313 -7.15 1.39 11.69
C TRP A 313 -7.76 0.59 10.51
N VAL A 314 -7.49 0.96 9.25
CA VAL A 314 -7.81 0.13 8.06
C VAL A 314 -6.73 0.37 6.99
N SER A 315 -6.04 -0.66 6.49
CA SER A 315 -4.84 -0.54 5.60
C SER A 315 -4.32 -1.92 5.19
N ILE A 316 -3.78 -2.11 3.95
CA ILE A 316 -4.20 -2.98 2.79
C ILE A 316 -3.07 -4.05 2.28
N CYS A 317 -3.23 -5.44 2.32
CA CYS A 317 -2.59 -6.68 1.62
C CYS A 317 -2.54 -8.13 2.34
N MET A 318 -2.47 -9.28 1.59
CA MET A 318 -3.00 -10.70 1.74
C MET A 318 -2.12 -11.93 2.25
N GLY A 319 -2.75 -13.10 2.55
CA GLY A 319 -2.35 -14.49 2.16
C GLY A 319 -2.89 -15.66 3.07
N ARG A 320 -3.15 -16.93 2.69
CA ARG A 320 -3.18 -17.76 1.42
C ARG A 320 -3.55 -19.27 1.70
N SER A 321 -4.49 -19.97 1.01
CA SER A 321 -4.56 -21.49 0.90
C SER A 321 -5.54 -22.06 -0.16
N TRP A 322 -5.13 -23.06 -1.00
CA TRP A 322 -5.94 -24.15 -1.64
C TRP A 322 -4.98 -25.21 -2.26
N SER A 323 -5.46 -26.43 -2.59
CA SER A 323 -4.61 -27.62 -2.85
C SER A 323 -4.75 -28.34 -4.21
N ARG A 324 -3.59 -28.71 -4.81
CA ARG A 324 -3.27 -29.81 -5.75
C ARG A 324 -4.17 -30.13 -6.98
N GLY A 325 -3.57 -30.12 -8.18
CA GLY A 325 -4.04 -30.81 -9.41
C GLY A 325 -3.24 -30.44 -10.67
N TRP A 326 -2.93 -31.40 -11.55
CA TRP A 326 -2.16 -31.22 -12.82
C TRP A 326 -3.15 -31.05 -14.03
N VAL A 327 -2.82 -30.85 -15.32
CA VAL A 327 -1.69 -31.25 -16.22
C VAL A 327 -1.43 -30.13 -17.29
N LEU A 328 -0.46 -30.35 -18.19
CA LEU A 328 -0.05 -29.52 -19.36
C LEU A 328 -1.16 -28.91 -20.23
N TYR A 329 -0.92 -27.70 -20.76
CA TYR A 329 -0.99 -27.39 -22.21
C TYR A 329 -0.39 -25.99 -22.56
N GLY A 330 0.36 -25.91 -23.66
CA GLY A 330 0.53 -24.68 -24.47
C GLY A 330 1.59 -23.65 -24.06
N PHE A 331 2.59 -23.47 -24.93
CA PHE A 331 3.58 -22.38 -24.88
C PHE A 331 2.94 -20.98 -24.97
N PHE A 332 2.69 -20.31 -23.84
CA PHE A 332 2.76 -18.84 -23.66
C PHE A 332 2.62 -18.40 -22.18
N LYS A 333 3.12 -19.21 -21.22
CA LYS A 333 2.94 -18.99 -19.78
C LYS A 333 4.23 -19.18 -18.95
N ALA A 334 5.00 -18.10 -18.83
CA ALA A 334 5.91 -17.72 -17.73
C ALA A 334 6.49 -16.35 -18.15
N PHE A 335 6.78 -15.36 -17.30
CA PHE A 335 7.08 -15.32 -15.88
C PHE A 335 6.52 -14.03 -15.24
N LEU A 336 6.16 -14.10 -13.94
CA LEU A 336 6.24 -13.04 -12.90
C LEU A 336 5.19 -13.30 -11.79
N ALA A 337 5.45 -14.32 -10.96
CA ALA A 337 4.70 -14.57 -9.71
C ALA A 337 5.43 -15.61 -8.82
N VAL A 338 6.49 -15.22 -8.11
CA VAL A 338 7.00 -15.93 -6.90
C VAL A 338 7.55 -14.89 -5.90
N GLU A 339 7.30 -15.14 -4.62
CA GLU A 339 7.67 -14.34 -3.45
C GLU A 339 9.18 -14.44 -3.12
N LEU A 340 9.68 -13.59 -2.20
CA LEU A 340 10.97 -13.82 -1.54
C LEU A 340 10.80 -13.88 -0.01
N ILE A 341 11.24 -14.99 0.57
CA ILE A 341 11.33 -15.25 2.01
C ILE A 341 12.77 -15.71 2.26
N TRP A 342 13.46 -15.09 3.25
CA TRP A 342 14.53 -15.63 4.12
C TRP A 342 15.60 -14.58 4.50
N ALA A 343 15.53 -14.13 5.75
CA ALA A 343 16.60 -13.65 6.65
C ALA A 343 15.86 -13.15 7.91
N ILE A 344 16.04 -13.68 9.12
CA ILE A 344 17.26 -13.75 9.93
C ILE A 344 17.11 -14.91 10.92
N GLY A 345 18.20 -15.63 11.21
CA GLY A 345 18.27 -16.50 12.39
C GLY A 345 18.75 -15.72 13.61
N LEU A 346 18.11 -15.91 14.77
CA LEU A 346 18.64 -15.48 16.07
C LEU A 346 18.37 -16.54 17.15
N GLN A 347 19.40 -16.79 17.96
CA GLN A 347 19.30 -17.61 19.17
C GLN A 347 18.38 -16.96 20.19
N VAL A 348 17.63 -17.79 20.91
CA VAL A 348 16.86 -17.39 22.09
C VAL A 348 17.72 -17.62 23.34
N ASN A 349 17.72 -16.64 24.25
CA ASN A 349 17.95 -16.91 25.67
C ASN A 349 16.91 -16.08 26.47
N PRO A 350 16.18 -16.66 27.44
CA PRO A 350 14.98 -16.03 28.00
C PRO A 350 15.26 -15.19 29.26
N GLY A 351 14.58 -14.06 29.40
CA GLY A 351 14.55 -13.32 30.67
C GLY A 351 13.93 -11.93 30.59
N LEU A 352 13.06 -11.63 31.56
CA LEU A 352 12.52 -10.33 31.96
C LEU A 352 11.34 -9.73 31.17
N GLU A 353 10.64 -8.83 31.86
CA GLU A 353 9.17 -8.75 31.88
C GLU A 353 8.56 -7.60 31.03
N SER A 354 7.23 -7.54 31.08
CA SER A 354 6.36 -6.74 30.22
C SER A 354 6.55 -5.23 30.28
N ASN A 355 6.61 -4.58 29.10
CA ASN A 355 5.98 -3.28 28.85
C ASN A 355 5.71 -3.11 27.34
N SER A 356 4.48 -3.36 26.88
CA SER A 356 4.17 -3.40 25.44
C SER A 356 3.62 -2.07 24.90
N MET A 357 4.43 -1.37 24.10
CA MET A 357 4.02 -0.32 23.16
C MET A 357 4.24 -0.78 21.71
N GLY A 358 3.76 -0.03 20.71
CA GLY A 358 4.05 -0.34 19.31
C GLY A 358 3.19 0.45 18.32
N PHE A 359 3.61 0.51 17.05
CA PHE A 359 3.04 1.42 16.04
C PHE A 359 3.01 0.80 14.59
N VAL A 360 2.23 1.36 13.64
CA VAL A 360 1.92 0.80 12.27
C VAL A 360 2.29 1.76 11.14
N LEU A 361 2.55 1.23 9.93
CA LEU A 361 2.48 1.93 8.62
C LEU A 361 2.16 0.93 7.49
N MET A 362 1.66 1.36 6.32
CA MET A 362 1.58 0.51 5.12
C MET A 362 2.87 0.55 4.32
N LEU A 363 3.45 -0.63 4.04
CA LEU A 363 4.44 -0.87 2.97
C LEU A 363 4.24 -2.29 2.42
N SER A 364 4.46 -2.49 1.13
CA SER A 364 4.41 -3.81 0.50
C SER A 364 5.68 -4.60 0.81
N GLY A 365 5.63 -5.42 1.88
CA GLY A 365 6.69 -6.35 2.24
C GLY A 365 6.12 -7.60 2.91
N LEU A 366 6.48 -8.78 2.41
CA LEU A 366 6.16 -10.04 3.08
C LEU A 366 7.02 -10.22 4.33
N GLN A 367 6.45 -10.87 5.35
CA GLN A 367 7.21 -11.45 6.45
C GLN A 367 6.61 -12.81 6.81
N THR A 368 7.41 -13.86 6.75
CA THR A 368 7.05 -15.19 7.27
C THR A 368 8.18 -15.70 8.17
N ASN A 369 7.79 -16.31 9.29
CA ASN A 369 8.64 -17.12 10.15
C ASN A 369 8.27 -18.58 9.92
N LEU A 370 9.26 -19.47 9.90
CA LEU A 370 9.05 -20.88 10.23
C LEU A 370 10.34 -21.48 10.81
N LYS A 371 10.22 -22.04 12.01
CA LYS A 371 11.14 -23.04 12.52
C LYS A 371 10.82 -24.39 11.86
N ASP A 372 11.67 -25.38 12.13
CA ASP A 372 11.40 -26.81 11.97
C ASP A 372 11.35 -27.35 10.53
N ILE A 373 12.53 -27.48 9.91
CA ILE A 373 12.84 -28.64 9.05
C ILE A 373 14.23 -29.17 9.44
N THR A 374 14.27 -30.44 9.87
CA THR A 374 15.48 -31.17 10.26
C THR A 374 16.29 -31.63 9.04
N MET A 375 17.62 -31.68 9.18
CA MET A 375 18.55 -32.09 8.11
C MET A 375 18.61 -33.60 7.85
N GLY A 376 18.92 -33.95 6.60
CA GLY A 376 19.76 -35.09 6.23
C GLY A 376 19.12 -36.13 5.29
N PRO A 377 19.95 -36.97 4.63
CA PRO A 377 21.38 -36.81 4.36
C PRO A 377 21.66 -35.92 3.13
#